data_AF-A0A554SBK2-F1
#
_entry.id   AF-A0A554SBK2-F1
#
_cell.length_a   1.000
_cell.length_b   1.000
_cell.length_c   1.000
_cell.angle_alpha   90.00
_cell.angle_beta   90.00
_cell.angle_gamma   90.00
#
_symmetry.space_group_name_H-M   'P 1'
#
loop_
_entity.id
_entity.type
_entity.pdbx_description
1 polymer ?
#
loop_
_entity_poly.entity_id
_entity_poly.type
_entity_poly.pdbx_seq_one_letter_code
_entity_poly.pdbx_strand_id
1 'polypeptide(L)' 'MGRGRAKAKQTKVARDLKYRTFEPDLEDLQRELHGESGDPIPDQYADLADKFEGPAAS' A
#
# COMPACT_ATOMS: atom_id res chain seq x y z
N MET A 1 31.12 7.21 25.98
CA MET A 1 30.74 5.81 26.27
C MET A 1 29.30 5.41 25.87
N GLY A 2 28.52 6.22 25.15
CA GLY A 2 27.11 5.88 24.80
C GLY A 2 26.85 5.41 23.36
N ARG A 3 27.78 5.61 22.43
CA ARG A 3 27.52 5.40 20.99
C ARG A 3 27.32 3.93 20.59
N GLY A 4 28.05 3.00 21.21
CA GLY A 4 27.92 1.56 20.91
C GLY A 4 26.54 0.98 21.26
N ARG A 5 25.96 1.42 22.39
CA ARG A 5 24.61 1.00 22.82
C ARG A 5 23.52 1.55 21.90
N ALA A 6 23.64 2.82 21.50
CA ALA A 6 22.72 3.42 20.53
C ALA A 6 22.80 2.70 19.18
N LYS A 7 24.01 2.44 18.67
CA LYS A 7 24.22 1.70 17.42
C LYS A 7 23.61 0.30 17.48
N ALA A 8 23.82 -0.43 18.58
CA ALA A 8 23.23 -1.76 18.77
C ALA A 8 21.70 -1.72 18.77
N LYS A 9 21.08 -0.75 19.45
CA LYS A 9 19.62 -0.55 19.43
C LYS A 9 19.11 -0.27 18.01
N GLN A 10 19.79 0.61 17.27
CA GLN A 10 19.40 0.94 15.90
C GLN A 10 19.54 -0.25 14.94
N THR A 11 20.62 -1.04 15.04
CA THR A 11 20.78 -2.24 14.24
C THR A 11 19.71 -3.29 14.54
N LYS A 12 19.29 -3.41 15.81
CA LYS A 12 18.17 -4.28 16.18
C LYS A 12 16.87 -3.81 15.54
N VAL A 13 16.50 -2.55 15.72
CA VAL A 13 15.29 -1.95 15.13
C VAL A 13 15.28 -2.09 13.60
N ALA A 14 16.41 -1.83 12.95
CA ALA A 14 16.52 -1.96 11.50
C ALA A 14 16.34 -3.41 11.01
N ARG A 15 16.86 -4.40 11.73
CA ARG A 15 16.60 -5.81 11.41
C ARG A 15 15.13 -6.16 11.60
N ASP A 16 14.56 -5.78 12.74
CA ASP A 16 13.16 -6.05 13.04
C ASP A 16 12.27 -5.42 11.96
N LEU A 17 12.58 -4.20 11.50
CA LEU A 17 11.87 -3.54 10.41
C LEU A 17 12.06 -4.23 9.05
N LYS A 18 13.27 -4.70 8.74
CA LYS A 18 13.60 -5.33 7.45
C LYS A 18 13.00 -6.73 7.32
N TYR A 19 12.98 -7.49 8.42
CA TYR A 19 12.63 -8.90 8.42
C TYR A 19 11.29 -9.19 9.08
N ARG A 20 10.57 -8.19 9.60
CA ARG A 20 9.16 -8.38 9.96
C ARG A 20 8.37 -8.68 8.69
N THR A 21 7.57 -9.73 8.77
CA THR A 21 6.48 -9.95 7.83
C THR A 21 5.30 -9.13 8.35
N PHE A 22 4.77 -8.23 7.54
CA PHE A 22 3.53 -7.52 7.87
C PHE A 22 2.38 -8.30 7.24
N GLU A 23 1.40 -8.67 8.06
CA GLU A 23 0.10 -9.11 7.55
C GLU A 23 -0.72 -7.85 7.27
N PRO A 24 -1.02 -7.54 5.99
CA PRO A 24 -1.88 -6.43 5.68
C PRO A 24 -3.28 -6.67 6.24
N ASP A 25 -3.87 -5.64 6.83
CA ASP A 25 -5.29 -5.66 7.17
C ASP A 25 -6.10 -5.54 5.88
N LEU A 26 -6.55 -6.68 5.37
CA LEU A 26 -7.29 -6.77 4.11
C LEU A 26 -8.72 -6.24 4.26
N GLU A 27 -9.31 -6.29 5.46
CA GLU A 27 -10.65 -5.75 5.73
C GLU A 27 -10.65 -4.23 5.67
N ASP A 28 -9.61 -3.61 6.23
CA ASP A 28 -9.38 -2.17 6.12
C ASP A 28 -9.15 -1.73 4.67
N LEU A 29 -8.31 -2.47 3.92
CA LEU A 29 -8.08 -2.20 2.50
C LEU A 29 -9.35 -2.36 1.66
N GLN A 30 -10.14 -3.40 1.92
CA GLN A 30 -11.40 -3.62 1.22
C GLN A 30 -12.36 -2.45 1.46
N ARG A 31 -12.48 -1.97 2.70
CA ARG A 31 -13.32 -0.82 3.03
C ARG A 31 -12.86 0.46 2.34
N GLU A 32 -11.55 0.68 2.25
CA GLU A 32 -10.98 1.82 1.51
C GLU A 32 -11.28 1.71 0.02
N LEU A 33 -11.10 0.53 -0.59
CA LEU A 33 -11.35 0.34 -2.03
C LEU A 33 -12.84 0.47 -2.41
N HIS A 34 -13.75 0.09 -1.49
CA HIS A 34 -15.19 0.27 -1.68
C HIS A 34 -15.70 1.65 -1.24
N GLY A 35 -14.91 2.40 -0.47
CA GLY A 35 -15.24 3.74 0.00
C GLY A 35 -14.75 4.80 -0.97
N GLU A 36 -15.66 5.61 -1.51
CA GLU A 36 -15.40 6.67 -2.50
C GLU A 36 -14.88 6.18 -3.87
N SER A 37 -15.78 5.56 -4.64
CA SER A 37 -15.67 5.42 -6.10
C SER A 37 -15.83 6.75 -6.87
N GLY A 38 -15.50 7.89 -6.24
CA GLY A 38 -15.72 9.23 -6.76
C GLY A 38 -14.47 9.93 -7.27
N ASP A 39 -13.28 9.35 -7.07
CA ASP A 39 -12.05 9.95 -7.57
C ASP A 39 -12.00 9.85 -9.10
N PRO A 40 -11.78 10.97 -9.81
CA PRO A 40 -11.68 10.95 -11.27
C PRO A 40 -10.47 10.11 -11.68
N ILE A 41 -10.69 9.19 -12.62
CA ILE A 41 -9.61 8.39 -13.22
C ILE A 41 -8.58 9.35 -13.84
N PRO A 42 -7.29 9.25 -13.48
CA PRO A 42 -6.27 10.10 -14.09
C PRO A 42 -6.21 9.91 -15.61
N ASP A 43 -6.00 11.00 -16.37
CA ASP A 43 -5.96 10.99 -17.85
C ASP A 43 -5.04 9.91 -18.45
N GLN A 44 -3.95 9.58 -17.73
CA GLN A 44 -2.99 8.53 -18.12
C GLN A 44 -3.62 7.12 -18.20
N TYR A 45 -4.77 6.93 -17.57
CA TYR A 45 -5.50 5.68 -17.50
C TYR A 45 -6.89 5.76 -18.17
N ALA A 46 -7.23 6.86 -18.84
CA ALA A 46 -8.52 7.04 -19.52
C ALA A 46 -8.76 5.96 -20.58
N ASP A 47 -7.75 5.66 -21.42
CA ASP A 47 -7.82 4.58 -22.42
C ASP A 47 -8.09 3.20 -21.82
N LEU A 48 -7.65 2.97 -20.56
CA LEU A 48 -7.91 1.72 -19.85
C LEU A 48 -9.33 1.70 -19.30
N ALA A 49 -9.81 2.81 -18.72
CA ALA A 49 -11.19 2.93 -18.23
C ALA A 49 -12.19 2.66 -19.36
N ASP A 50 -12.01 3.27 -20.53
CA ASP A 50 -12.87 3.04 -21.71
C ASP A 50 -12.91 1.56 -22.13
N LYS A 51 -11.79 0.85 -22.01
CA LYS A 51 -11.69 -0.58 -22.32
C LYS A 51 -12.46 -1.46 -21.32
N PHE A 52 -12.49 -1.06 -20.05
CA PHE A 52 -13.19 -1.79 -18.99
C PHE A 52 -14.66 -1.36 -18.83
N GLU A 53 -15.08 -0.23 -19.39
CA GLU A 53 -16.49 0.22 -19.43
C GLU A 53 -17.27 -0.28 -20.66
N GLY A 54 -16.58 -0.90 -21.63
CA GLY A 54 -17.22 -1.49 -22.81
C GLY A 54 -18.16 -2.67 -22.51
N PRO A 55 -19.00 -3.09 -23.48
CA PRO A 55 -20.10 -4.06 -23.30
C PRO A 55 -19.70 -5.48 -22.90
N ALA A 56 -18.39 -5.75 -22.74
CA ALA A 56 -17.86 -7.03 -22.28
C ALA A 56 -17.73 -7.12 -20.74
N ALA A 57 -17.91 -6.01 -20.02
CA ALA A 57 -17.71 -5.91 -18.58
C ALA A 57 -19.01 -5.72 -17.76
N SER A 58 -20.18 -5.77 -18.42
CA SER A 58 -21.51 -5.72 -17.79
C SER A 58 -22.15 -7.09 -17.63
#